data_AF-A0A024H544-F1
#
_entry.id   AF-A0A024H544-F1
#
_cell.length_a   1.000
_cell.length_b   1.000
_cell.length_c   1.000
_cell.angle_alpha   90.00
_cell.angle_beta   90.00
_cell.angle_gamma   90.00
#
_symmetry.space_group_name_H-M   'P 1'
#
loop_
_entity.id
_entity.type
_entity.pdbx_description
1 polymer ?
#
loop_
_entity_poly.entity_id
_entity_poly.type
_entity_poly.pdbx_seq_one_letter_code
_entity_poly.pdbx_strand_id
1 'polypeptide(L)'
;MAKSTAENTFLRLKTVLDVLTEGVWSGDALNAGQVLAEATARVPFNEHEAELLSGGIPRGHKTLTSATAKLVKAGWLVKGRSGWTITEDGMRATVAYPDAVSFATALDAGTPVPADIPVPAAPAGFVRKTTAVAEVPAPAAKTETKKTARKTPAKKAAAAVGKAAKVIEDAVEPVVKAVRKGKAPAKADEAAAAAEPFEGPDVETLPQPEAVAVAGDFNTILGAPENWAPQYDEAQMEFDFLDQLWKKTAELPAGHYTFKIALNRSWSENYGAFGTFDGPNHELYHDGGTVTIRYNHSTRDITIN
;
A
#
# COMPACT_ATOMS: atom_id res chain seq x y z
N MET A 1 1.72 -31.25 20.51
CA MET A 1 2.99 -30.51 20.33
C MET A 1 2.62 -29.15 19.76
N ALA A 2 3.02 -28.05 20.39
CA ALA A 2 2.82 -26.73 19.79
C ALA A 2 3.64 -26.69 18.49
N LYS A 3 3.00 -26.30 17.38
CA LYS A 3 3.70 -26.15 16.09
C LYS A 3 4.76 -25.07 16.22
N SER A 4 5.93 -25.30 15.63
CA SER A 4 7.02 -24.31 15.67
C SER A 4 6.64 -23.04 14.89
N THR A 5 7.28 -21.90 15.18
CA THR A 5 7.10 -20.65 14.41
C THR A 5 7.32 -20.85 12.91
N ALA A 6 8.29 -21.70 12.53
CA ALA A 6 8.55 -22.04 11.13
C ALA A 6 7.38 -22.83 10.51
N GLU A 7 6.88 -23.84 11.21
CA GLU A 7 5.75 -24.66 10.75
C GLU A 7 4.46 -23.85 10.61
N ASN A 8 4.18 -22.94 11.56
CA ASN A 8 3.06 -21.99 11.48
C ASN A 8 3.20 -21.04 10.28
N THR A 9 4.42 -20.58 9.98
CA THR A 9 4.69 -19.74 8.81
C THR A 9 4.37 -20.48 7.52
N PHE A 10 4.79 -21.73 7.36
CA PHE A 10 4.46 -22.53 6.17
C PHE A 10 2.97 -22.86 6.08
N LEU A 11 2.30 -23.11 7.20
CA LEU A 11 0.85 -23.28 7.21
C LEU A 11 0.12 -22.01 6.74
N ARG A 12 0.57 -20.83 7.16
CA ARG A 12 0.06 -19.54 6.66
C ARG A 12 0.36 -19.33 5.18
N LEU A 13 1.55 -19.70 4.69
CA LEU A 13 1.89 -19.62 3.26
C LEU A 13 1.00 -20.53 2.41
N LYS A 14 0.71 -21.75 2.86
CA LYS A 14 -0.28 -22.61 2.19
C LYS A 14 -1.66 -21.94 2.20
N THR A 15 -2.06 -21.40 3.34
CA THR A 15 -3.34 -20.70 3.50
C THR A 15 -3.45 -19.48 2.57
N VAL A 16 -2.35 -18.75 2.32
CA VAL A 16 -2.29 -17.66 1.32
C VAL A 16 -2.68 -18.18 -0.07
N LEU A 17 -2.17 -19.34 -0.49
CA LEU A 17 -2.56 -19.94 -1.77
C LEU A 17 -4.01 -20.43 -1.76
N ASP A 18 -4.48 -21.02 -0.66
CA ASP A 18 -5.87 -21.46 -0.52
C ASP A 18 -6.84 -20.25 -0.66
N VAL A 19 -6.54 -19.12 0.01
CA VAL A 19 -7.33 -17.87 -0.07
C VAL A 19 -7.34 -17.29 -1.50
N LEU A 20 -6.20 -17.32 -2.18
CA LEU A 20 -6.13 -16.86 -3.57
C LEU A 20 -6.89 -17.79 -4.53
N THR A 21 -6.82 -19.11 -4.31
CA THR A 21 -7.59 -20.11 -5.07
C THR A 21 -9.09 -19.88 -4.93
N GLU A 22 -9.54 -19.62 -3.70
CA GLU A 22 -10.93 -19.24 -3.41
C GLU A 22 -11.33 -17.91 -4.07
N GLY A 23 -10.40 -16.95 -4.15
CA GLY A 23 -10.56 -15.71 -4.91
C GLY A 23 -10.79 -15.96 -6.40
N VAL A 24 -10.02 -16.87 -7.00
CA VAL A 24 -10.22 -17.28 -8.40
C VAL A 24 -11.60 -17.90 -8.61
N TRP A 25 -12.06 -18.77 -7.71
CA TRP A 25 -13.38 -19.40 -7.81
C TRP A 25 -14.55 -18.43 -7.65
N SER A 26 -14.37 -17.36 -6.87
CA SER A 26 -15.38 -16.33 -6.63
C SER A 26 -15.32 -15.16 -7.61
N GLY A 27 -14.22 -15.02 -8.36
CA GLY A 27 -13.97 -13.87 -9.23
C GLY A 27 -13.46 -12.63 -8.48
N ASP A 28 -13.06 -12.78 -7.22
CA ASP A 28 -12.57 -11.68 -6.38
C ASP A 28 -11.10 -11.36 -6.69
N ALA A 29 -10.82 -10.09 -7.00
CA ALA A 29 -9.45 -9.57 -7.06
C ALA A 29 -9.01 -9.09 -5.67
N LEU A 30 -8.17 -9.89 -5.00
CA LEU A 30 -7.68 -9.57 -3.65
C LEU A 30 -6.34 -8.83 -3.68
N ASN A 31 -6.22 -7.82 -2.83
CA ASN A 31 -4.92 -7.20 -2.56
C ASN A 31 -4.12 -8.00 -1.52
N ALA A 32 -2.82 -7.71 -1.42
CA ALA A 32 -1.89 -8.39 -0.51
C ALA A 32 -2.36 -8.36 0.95
N GLY A 33 -2.81 -7.19 1.43
CA GLY A 33 -3.28 -6.99 2.81
C GLY A 33 -4.47 -7.87 3.13
N GLN A 34 -5.45 -7.96 2.23
CA GLN A 34 -6.62 -8.82 2.40
C GLN A 34 -6.24 -10.30 2.47
N VAL A 35 -5.36 -10.76 1.57
CA VAL A 35 -4.90 -12.16 1.54
C VAL A 35 -4.17 -12.53 2.83
N LEU A 36 -3.26 -11.66 3.28
CA LEU A 36 -2.48 -11.87 4.51
C LEU A 36 -3.35 -11.79 5.77
N ALA A 37 -4.30 -10.87 5.81
CA ALA A 37 -5.27 -10.75 6.91
C ALA A 37 -6.13 -12.01 7.01
N GLU A 38 -6.65 -12.50 5.88
CA GLU A 38 -7.48 -13.72 5.85
C GLU A 38 -6.66 -14.97 6.22
N ALA A 39 -5.43 -15.10 5.71
CA ALA A 39 -4.54 -16.19 6.08
C ALA A 39 -4.19 -16.19 7.57
N THR A 40 -3.98 -15.01 8.15
CA THR A 40 -3.73 -14.84 9.59
C THR A 40 -4.97 -15.10 10.43
N ALA A 41 -6.17 -14.77 9.95
CA ALA A 41 -7.42 -15.09 10.62
C ALA A 41 -7.67 -16.62 10.68
N ARG A 42 -7.32 -17.33 9.60
CA ARG A 42 -7.42 -18.81 9.53
C ARG A 42 -6.34 -19.51 10.35
N VAL A 43 -5.14 -18.93 10.44
CA VAL A 43 -4.01 -19.45 11.23
C VAL A 43 -3.45 -18.34 12.13
N PRO A 44 -4.04 -18.13 13.32
CA PRO A 44 -3.65 -17.04 14.23
C PRO A 44 -2.19 -17.10 14.66
N PHE A 45 -1.63 -15.93 15.00
CA PHE A 45 -0.29 -15.81 15.58
C PHE A 45 -0.23 -16.41 16.98
N ASN A 46 0.87 -17.09 17.32
CA ASN A 46 1.18 -17.40 18.71
C ASN A 46 1.65 -16.13 19.44
N GLU A 47 1.84 -16.22 20.76
CA GLU A 47 2.20 -15.07 21.61
C GLU A 47 3.43 -14.29 21.10
N HIS A 48 4.50 -15.00 20.73
CA HIS A 48 5.73 -14.39 20.21
C HIS A 48 5.55 -13.77 18.81
N GLU A 49 4.73 -14.38 17.96
CA GLU A 49 4.41 -13.86 16.63
C GLU A 49 3.46 -12.65 16.70
N ALA A 50 2.60 -12.59 17.72
CA ALA A 50 1.64 -11.52 17.94
C ALA A 50 2.26 -10.26 18.54
N GLU A 51 3.47 -10.37 19.12
CA GLU A 51 4.22 -9.23 19.64
C GLU A 51 4.39 -8.14 18.57
N LEU A 52 3.93 -6.94 18.89
CA LEU A 52 4.01 -5.78 18.01
C LEU A 52 5.45 -5.28 17.94
N LEU A 53 5.92 -5.01 16.72
CA LEU A 53 7.16 -4.28 16.50
C LEU A 53 6.91 -2.78 16.69
N SER A 54 7.97 -1.97 16.70
CA SER A 54 7.86 -0.49 16.78
C SER A 54 6.87 0.08 15.76
N GLY A 55 6.84 -0.47 14.54
CA GLY A 55 5.87 -0.08 13.52
C GLY A 55 4.44 -0.58 13.70
N GLY A 56 4.02 -1.04 14.90
CA GLY A 56 2.65 -1.50 15.19
C GLY A 56 2.20 -2.75 14.44
N ILE A 57 3.08 -3.36 13.63
CA ILE A 57 2.83 -4.60 12.91
C ILE A 57 3.33 -5.79 13.75
N PRO A 58 2.55 -6.87 13.89
CA PRO A 58 3.00 -8.09 14.56
C PRO A 58 4.25 -8.69 13.89
N ARG A 59 5.20 -9.20 14.68
CA ARG A 59 6.40 -9.88 14.20
C ARG A 59 6.09 -11.01 13.20
N GLY A 60 5.04 -11.77 13.46
CA GLY A 60 4.56 -12.85 12.61
C GLY A 60 4.07 -12.36 11.25
N HIS A 61 3.43 -11.19 11.20
CA HIS A 61 2.99 -10.59 9.93
C HIS A 61 4.20 -10.21 9.08
N LYS A 62 5.21 -9.55 9.65
CA LYS A 62 6.46 -9.22 8.92
C LYS A 62 7.16 -10.48 8.39
N THR A 63 7.22 -11.53 9.22
CA THR A 63 7.77 -12.83 8.82
C THR A 63 6.99 -13.44 7.66
N LEU A 64 5.65 -13.43 7.72
CA LEU A 64 4.80 -13.97 6.67
C LEU A 64 4.93 -13.20 5.35
N THR A 65 4.86 -11.86 5.40
CA THR A 65 5.04 -11.00 4.22
C THR A 65 6.37 -11.28 3.53
N SER A 66 7.46 -11.39 4.29
CA SER A 66 8.78 -11.77 3.74
C SER A 66 8.77 -13.18 3.15
N ALA A 67 8.21 -14.16 3.88
CA ALA A 67 8.20 -15.56 3.47
C ALA A 67 7.41 -15.81 2.17
N THR A 68 6.43 -14.96 1.82
CA THR A 68 5.68 -15.06 0.56
C THR A 68 6.57 -14.93 -0.69
N ALA A 69 7.78 -14.37 -0.58
CA ALA A 69 8.77 -14.38 -1.66
C ALA A 69 9.16 -15.82 -2.10
N LYS A 70 9.07 -16.81 -1.19
CA LYS A 70 9.27 -18.22 -1.54
C LYS A 70 8.23 -18.72 -2.55
N LEU A 71 6.97 -18.31 -2.40
CA LEU A 71 5.89 -18.67 -3.33
C LEU A 71 6.12 -18.08 -4.72
N VAL A 72 6.65 -16.85 -4.78
CA VAL A 72 7.03 -16.19 -6.04
C VAL A 72 8.18 -16.93 -6.71
N LYS A 73 9.23 -17.27 -5.95
CA LYS A 73 10.38 -18.03 -6.46
C LYS A 73 10.00 -19.41 -6.98
N ALA A 74 8.99 -20.04 -6.37
CA ALA A 74 8.45 -21.32 -6.83
C ALA A 74 7.52 -21.19 -8.06
N GLY A 75 7.21 -19.98 -8.51
CA GLY A 75 6.27 -19.75 -9.61
C GLY A 75 4.81 -19.97 -9.24
N TRP A 76 4.48 -20.07 -7.95
CA TRP A 76 3.12 -20.35 -7.46
C TRP A 76 2.30 -19.08 -7.23
N LEU A 77 2.98 -17.95 -7.06
CA LEU A 77 2.38 -16.67 -6.78
C LEU A 77 3.01 -15.60 -7.68
N VAL A 78 2.18 -14.79 -8.32
CA VAL A 78 2.60 -13.56 -8.98
C VAL A 78 2.15 -12.39 -8.13
N LYS A 79 3.10 -11.58 -7.69
CA LYS A 79 2.81 -10.31 -7.02
C LYS A 79 2.70 -9.23 -8.09
N GLY A 80 1.47 -8.86 -8.42
CA GLY A 80 1.17 -7.86 -9.41
C GLY A 80 0.76 -6.53 -8.78
N ARG A 81 0.65 -5.52 -9.64
CA ARG A 81 0.23 -4.16 -9.27
C ARG A 81 -1.22 -4.08 -8.84
N SER A 82 -2.08 -4.93 -9.41
CA SER A 82 -3.51 -5.02 -9.10
C SER A 82 -3.81 -5.91 -7.90
N GLY A 83 -2.78 -6.51 -7.29
CA GLY A 83 -2.94 -7.47 -6.21
C GLY A 83 -2.09 -8.72 -6.44
N TRP A 84 -2.38 -9.75 -5.65
CA TRP A 84 -1.69 -11.03 -5.76
C TRP A 84 -2.52 -11.98 -6.61
N THR A 85 -1.87 -12.66 -7.54
CA THR A 85 -2.50 -13.63 -8.43
C THR A 85 -1.84 -14.98 -8.23
N ILE A 86 -2.62 -16.02 -8.01
CA ILE A 86 -2.12 -17.40 -7.97
C ILE A 86 -1.97 -17.95 -9.39
N THR A 87 -0.90 -18.69 -9.64
CA THR A 87 -0.70 -19.37 -10.93
C THR A 87 -1.42 -20.72 -10.95
N GLU A 88 -1.55 -21.33 -12.12
CA GLU A 88 -2.10 -22.68 -12.24
C GLU A 88 -1.28 -23.71 -11.43
N ASP A 89 0.04 -23.61 -11.46
CA ASP A 89 0.94 -24.42 -10.63
C ASP A 89 0.74 -24.16 -9.14
N GLY A 90 0.52 -22.90 -8.76
CA GLY A 90 0.18 -22.55 -7.37
C GLY A 90 -1.13 -23.20 -6.91
N MET A 91 -2.16 -23.20 -7.76
CA MET A 91 -3.42 -23.89 -7.46
C MET A 91 -3.20 -25.41 -7.35
N ARG A 92 -2.41 -26.01 -8.24
CA ARG A 92 -2.05 -27.44 -8.16
C ARG A 92 -1.25 -27.77 -6.90
N ALA A 93 -0.36 -26.87 -6.46
CA ALA A 93 0.44 -27.03 -5.25
C ALA A 93 -0.43 -27.19 -4.00
N THR A 94 -1.60 -26.53 -3.95
CA THR A 94 -2.55 -26.67 -2.82
C THR A 94 -3.08 -28.10 -2.66
N VAL A 95 -3.13 -28.86 -3.76
CA VAL A 95 -3.57 -30.26 -3.81
C VAL A 95 -2.39 -31.21 -3.65
N ALA A 96 -1.27 -30.93 -4.34
CA ALA A 96 -0.08 -31.77 -4.34
C ALA A 96 0.59 -31.85 -2.95
N TYR A 97 0.51 -30.75 -2.18
CA TYR A 97 1.14 -30.63 -0.86
C TYR A 97 0.09 -30.23 0.20
N PRO A 98 -0.75 -31.17 0.65
CA PRO A 98 -1.91 -30.87 1.48
C PRO A 98 -1.53 -30.49 2.93
N ASP A 99 -0.35 -30.86 3.40
CA ASP A 99 0.11 -30.61 4.77
C ASP A 99 1.31 -29.66 4.83
N ALA A 100 1.54 -29.05 5.99
CA ALA A 100 2.59 -28.05 6.16
C ALA A 100 4.00 -28.60 5.92
N VAL A 101 4.23 -29.89 6.18
CA VAL A 101 5.56 -30.50 6.06
C VAL A 101 5.88 -30.79 4.61
N SER A 102 4.96 -31.42 3.86
CA SER A 102 5.13 -31.65 2.42
C SER A 102 5.24 -30.32 1.66
N PHE A 103 4.46 -29.31 2.04
CA PHE A 103 4.50 -27.97 1.47
C PHE A 103 5.84 -27.26 1.72
N ALA A 104 6.32 -27.28 2.97
CA ALA A 104 7.62 -26.71 3.33
C ALA A 104 8.77 -27.40 2.58
N THR A 105 8.75 -28.73 2.53
CA THR A 105 9.76 -29.54 1.83
C THR A 105 9.81 -29.20 0.35
N ALA A 106 8.64 -29.09 -0.30
CA ALA A 106 8.56 -28.73 -1.71
C ALA A 106 9.10 -27.32 -1.99
N LEU A 107 8.75 -26.33 -1.16
CA LEU A 107 9.24 -24.95 -1.29
C LEU A 107 10.75 -24.85 -1.08
N ASP A 108 11.29 -25.51 -0.05
CA ASP A 108 12.71 -25.42 0.27
C ASP A 108 13.57 -26.20 -0.74
N ALA A 109 13.05 -27.31 -1.27
CA ALA A 109 13.71 -28.08 -2.34
C ALA A 109 13.55 -27.45 -3.73
N GLY A 110 12.63 -26.49 -3.91
CA GLY A 110 12.27 -25.95 -5.23
C GLY A 110 11.67 -27.02 -6.15
N THR A 111 10.91 -27.96 -5.58
CA THR A 111 10.33 -29.09 -6.34
C THR A 111 9.24 -28.56 -7.27
N PRO A 112 9.31 -28.82 -8.59
CA PRO A 112 8.22 -28.49 -9.50
C PRO A 112 6.95 -29.26 -9.12
N VAL A 113 5.80 -28.60 -9.24
CA VAL A 113 4.51 -29.27 -9.01
C VAL A 113 4.30 -30.30 -10.11
N PRO A 114 3.98 -31.57 -9.80
CA PRO A 114 3.76 -32.57 -10.83
C PRO A 114 2.60 -32.20 -11.76
N ALA A 115 2.83 -32.26 -13.08
CA ALA A 115 1.88 -31.80 -14.10
C ALA A 115 0.63 -32.69 -14.25
N ASP A 116 0.64 -33.88 -13.65
CA ASP A 116 -0.49 -34.80 -13.57
C ASP A 116 -1.49 -34.45 -12.47
N ILE A 117 -1.11 -33.59 -11.51
CA ILE A 117 -2.03 -33.10 -10.48
C ILE A 117 -3.02 -32.11 -11.11
N PRO A 118 -4.34 -32.37 -11.03
CA PRO A 118 -5.34 -31.49 -11.63
C PRO A 118 -5.41 -30.16 -10.87
N VAL A 119 -5.76 -29.10 -11.60
CA VAL A 119 -6.13 -27.81 -10.98
C VAL A 119 -7.39 -28.01 -10.14
N PRO A 120 -7.42 -27.59 -8.87
CA PRO A 120 -8.59 -27.75 -8.03
C PRO A 120 -9.76 -26.92 -8.57
N ALA A 121 -10.91 -27.59 -8.77
CA ALA A 121 -12.16 -26.96 -9.16
C ALA A 121 -12.93 -26.44 -7.94
N ALA A 122 -13.72 -25.39 -8.15
CA ALA A 122 -14.60 -24.84 -7.11
C ALA A 122 -15.58 -25.93 -6.64
N PRO A 123 -15.74 -26.14 -5.32
CA PRO A 123 -16.74 -27.08 -4.82
C PRO A 123 -18.15 -26.61 -5.20
N ALA A 124 -19.06 -27.55 -5.45
CA ALA A 124 -20.43 -27.23 -5.84
C ALA A 124 -21.11 -26.32 -4.79
N GLY A 125 -21.64 -25.18 -5.24
CA GLY A 125 -22.26 -24.19 -4.34
C GLY A 125 -21.25 -23.39 -3.51
N PHE A 126 -19.98 -23.32 -3.91
CA PHE A 126 -18.98 -22.49 -3.25
C PHE A 126 -19.45 -21.02 -3.22
N VAL A 127 -19.54 -20.49 -2.00
CA VAL A 127 -19.70 -19.06 -1.75
C VAL A 127 -18.58 -18.67 -0.81
N ARG A 128 -17.78 -17.70 -1.23
CA ARG A 128 -16.65 -17.24 -0.41
C ARG A 128 -17.18 -16.58 0.86
N LYS A 129 -16.63 -16.98 2.00
CA LYS A 129 -16.90 -16.33 3.28
C LYS A 129 -16.04 -15.08 3.39
N THR A 130 -16.52 -13.94 2.93
CA THR A 130 -15.87 -12.65 3.19
C THR A 130 -16.02 -12.31 4.67
N THR A 131 -14.91 -12.21 5.41
CA THR A 131 -14.92 -11.54 6.70
C THR A 131 -15.15 -10.06 6.45
N ALA A 132 -16.40 -9.60 6.54
CA ALA A 132 -16.72 -8.19 6.53
C ALA A 132 -15.98 -7.53 7.71
N VAL A 133 -15.04 -6.63 7.40
CA VAL A 133 -14.52 -5.68 8.39
C VAL A 133 -15.72 -4.84 8.79
N ALA A 134 -16.06 -4.85 10.08
CA ALA A 134 -17.15 -4.04 10.61
C ALA A 134 -16.91 -2.58 10.19
N GLU A 135 -17.87 -2.03 9.44
CA GLU A 135 -17.95 -0.62 9.10
C GLU A 135 -17.87 0.18 10.42
N VAL A 136 -16.74 0.82 10.69
CA VAL A 136 -16.63 1.77 11.79
C VAL A 136 -17.46 2.96 11.35
N PRO A 137 -18.58 3.29 12.03
CA PRO A 137 -19.40 4.40 11.63
C PRO A 137 -18.54 5.67 11.73
N ALA A 138 -18.51 6.44 10.64
CA ALA A 138 -17.99 7.80 10.65
C ALA A 138 -18.52 8.53 11.89
N PRO A 139 -17.69 9.26 12.66
CA PRO A 139 -18.15 9.91 13.87
C PRO A 139 -19.31 10.84 13.52
N ALA A 140 -20.49 10.49 14.04
CA ALA A 140 -21.73 11.20 13.83
C ALA A 140 -21.53 12.69 14.13
N ALA A 141 -21.87 13.51 13.14
CA ALA A 141 -22.08 14.93 13.32
C ALA A 141 -23.03 15.13 14.52
N LYS A 142 -22.52 15.77 15.57
CA LYS A 142 -23.32 16.08 16.76
C LYS A 142 -24.47 17.00 16.35
N THR A 143 -25.67 16.45 16.37
CA THR A 143 -26.94 17.19 16.32
C THR A 143 -27.02 18.20 17.46
N GLU A 144 -27.36 19.44 17.07
CA GLU A 144 -27.61 20.57 17.95
C GLU A 144 -28.79 20.35 18.91
N THR A 145 -28.59 20.70 20.19
CA THR A 145 -29.68 21.09 21.10
C THR A 145 -29.47 22.52 21.63
N LYS A 146 -30.04 23.46 20.87
CA LYS A 146 -30.79 24.68 21.24
C LYS A 146 -30.52 25.39 22.60
N LYS A 147 -29.93 26.60 22.45
CA LYS A 147 -30.25 27.93 23.05
C LYS A 147 -30.05 28.19 24.56
N THR A 148 -29.13 29.11 24.85
CA THR A 148 -29.46 30.37 25.56
C THR A 148 -28.79 31.57 24.88
N ALA A 149 -29.49 32.70 24.86
CA ALA A 149 -29.21 33.87 24.03
C ALA A 149 -28.43 34.95 24.79
N ARG A 150 -27.42 35.58 24.15
CA ARG A 150 -27.13 37.01 24.34
C ARG A 150 -26.24 37.61 23.23
N LYS A 151 -26.86 38.50 22.45
CA LYS A 151 -26.38 39.74 21.79
C LYS A 151 -25.16 39.73 20.84
N THR A 152 -25.46 40.05 19.58
CA THR A 152 -24.65 40.68 18.49
C THR A 152 -23.93 41.98 18.92
N PRO A 153 -23.01 42.60 18.12
CA PRO A 153 -22.81 42.57 16.64
C PRO A 153 -21.33 42.26 16.24
N ALA A 154 -20.85 42.11 15.00
CA ALA A 154 -21.18 42.57 13.66
C ALA A 154 -20.48 41.60 12.66
N LYS A 155 -21.12 41.12 11.59
CA LYS A 155 -21.11 41.76 10.26
C LYS A 155 -19.70 42.19 9.78
N LYS A 156 -18.91 41.24 9.26
CA LYS A 156 -17.97 41.36 8.11
C LYS A 156 -17.07 40.11 8.03
N ALA A 157 -17.39 39.19 7.12
CA ALA A 157 -16.42 38.24 6.52
C ALA A 157 -17.04 37.30 5.47
N ALA A 158 -18.36 37.26 5.30
CA ALA A 158 -19.01 36.47 4.23
C ALA A 158 -19.17 37.23 2.89
N ALA A 159 -18.28 38.18 2.62
CA ALA A 159 -18.24 38.93 1.36
C ALA A 159 -16.78 39.21 0.96
N ALA A 160 -15.99 38.14 0.88
CA ALA A 160 -14.66 38.15 0.25
C ALA A 160 -14.33 36.83 -0.48
N VAL A 161 -15.35 36.01 -0.77
CA VAL A 161 -15.22 34.73 -1.52
C VAL A 161 -15.67 34.89 -3.00
N GLY A 162 -16.10 36.08 -3.41
CA GLY A 162 -16.60 36.34 -4.78
C GLY A 162 -15.69 37.18 -5.68
N LYS A 163 -14.50 37.60 -5.25
CA LYS A 163 -13.69 38.59 -6.02
C LYS A 163 -12.19 38.29 -6.14
N ALA A 164 -11.79 37.04 -5.89
CA ALA A 164 -10.43 36.55 -6.19
C ALA A 164 -10.40 35.43 -7.26
N ALA A 165 -11.52 35.22 -7.97
CA ALA A 165 -11.66 34.24 -9.05
C ALA A 165 -11.72 34.89 -10.45
N LYS A 166 -11.23 36.14 -10.61
CA LYS A 166 -11.27 36.85 -11.91
C LYS A 166 -10.05 37.75 -12.19
N VAL A 167 -8.87 37.40 -11.65
CA VAL A 167 -7.60 38.13 -11.90
C VAL A 167 -6.42 37.20 -12.19
N ILE A 168 -6.62 35.88 -12.32
CA ILE A 168 -5.55 34.92 -12.68
C ILE A 168 -5.72 34.36 -14.10
N GLU A 169 -6.84 34.68 -14.77
CA GLU A 169 -7.16 34.19 -16.13
C GLU A 169 -6.71 35.15 -17.26
N ASP A 170 -5.87 36.14 -16.97
CA ASP A 170 -5.38 37.13 -17.97
C ASP A 170 -3.84 37.28 -17.94
N ALA A 171 -3.13 36.19 -17.64
CA ALA A 171 -1.66 36.17 -17.60
C ALA A 171 -1.00 34.95 -18.28
N VAL A 172 -1.76 34.17 -19.08
CA VAL A 172 -1.24 32.93 -19.72
C VAL A 172 -1.03 33.04 -21.25
N GLU A 173 -1.23 34.19 -21.87
CA GLU A 173 -1.14 34.28 -23.35
C GLU A 173 0.15 34.81 -24.03
N PRO A 174 1.22 35.33 -23.37
CA PRO A 174 2.41 35.74 -24.12
C PRO A 174 3.59 34.74 -24.17
N VAL A 175 3.67 33.68 -23.34
CA VAL A 175 4.87 32.80 -23.31
C VAL A 175 4.85 31.68 -24.36
N VAL A 176 3.69 31.32 -24.92
CA VAL A 176 3.58 30.32 -25.99
C VAL A 176 4.04 30.87 -27.36
N LYS A 177 4.26 32.18 -27.49
CA LYS A 177 4.69 32.83 -28.74
C LYS A 177 6.20 33.08 -28.84
N ALA A 178 6.97 32.89 -27.77
CA ALA A 178 8.42 33.12 -27.75
C ALA A 178 9.27 31.89 -28.15
N VAL A 179 8.71 30.68 -28.14
CA VAL A 179 9.44 29.44 -28.51
C VAL A 179 9.36 29.12 -30.02
N ARG A 180 8.53 29.83 -30.79
CA ARG A 180 8.32 29.56 -32.24
C ARG A 180 9.10 30.48 -33.20
N LYS A 181 9.98 31.35 -32.70
CA LYS A 181 10.79 32.26 -33.55
C LYS A 181 12.28 31.97 -33.37
N GLY A 182 12.75 30.88 -33.96
CA GLY A 182 14.16 30.49 -33.93
C GLY A 182 14.45 29.30 -34.82
N LYS A 183 14.07 29.38 -36.11
CA LYS A 183 14.50 28.41 -37.12
C LYS A 183 14.93 29.13 -38.39
N ALA A 184 16.23 29.05 -38.68
CA ALA A 184 16.81 29.13 -40.02
C ALA A 184 18.19 28.44 -40.01
N PRO A 185 18.66 27.90 -41.15
CA PRO A 185 19.23 26.56 -41.21
C PRO A 185 20.76 26.54 -41.42
N ALA A 186 21.42 25.42 -41.09
CA ALA A 186 22.75 25.13 -41.60
C ALA A 186 22.96 23.62 -41.82
N LYS A 187 23.29 23.34 -43.09
CA LYS A 187 23.96 22.19 -43.72
C LYS A 187 24.37 20.96 -42.89
N ALA A 188 24.14 19.82 -43.52
CA ALA A 188 24.71 18.51 -43.24
C ALA A 188 26.25 18.52 -43.31
N ASP A 189 26.87 17.83 -42.36
CA ASP A 189 27.98 16.92 -42.62
C ASP A 189 27.89 15.74 -41.66
N GLU A 190 28.10 14.56 -42.22
CA GLU A 190 27.90 13.23 -41.66
C GLU A 190 29.25 12.72 -41.16
N ALA A 191 29.36 12.35 -39.88
CA ALA A 191 30.43 11.51 -39.38
C ALA A 191 29.96 10.77 -38.12
N ALA A 192 29.54 9.52 -38.33
CA ALA A 192 29.16 8.58 -37.30
C ALA A 192 30.36 8.20 -36.43
N ALA A 193 30.19 8.29 -35.11
CA ALA A 193 30.89 7.48 -34.13
C ALA A 193 29.82 6.92 -33.19
N ALA A 194 29.58 5.62 -33.29
CA ALA A 194 28.58 4.88 -32.54
C ALA A 194 28.86 4.98 -31.04
N ALA A 195 27.96 5.66 -30.32
CA ALA A 195 27.79 5.45 -28.89
C ALA A 195 26.63 4.45 -28.74
N GLU A 196 26.98 3.20 -28.45
CA GLU A 196 26.03 2.17 -28.03
C GLU A 196 25.18 2.73 -26.87
N PRO A 197 23.84 2.65 -26.91
CA PRO A 197 23.04 3.01 -25.76
C PRO A 197 23.30 1.97 -24.66
N PHE A 198 23.77 2.43 -23.50
CA PHE A 198 23.78 1.62 -22.29
C PHE A 198 22.32 1.37 -21.89
N GLU A 199 21.77 0.23 -22.29
CA GLU A 199 20.56 -0.34 -21.72
C GLU A 199 20.87 -0.77 -20.28
N GLY A 200 20.68 0.17 -19.35
CA GLY A 200 20.44 -0.16 -17.96
C GLY A 200 19.17 -1.01 -17.87
N PRO A 201 19.01 -1.85 -16.82
CA PRO A 201 17.87 -2.73 -16.71
C PRO A 201 16.57 -1.94 -16.77
N ASP A 202 15.63 -2.36 -17.62
CA ASP A 202 14.26 -1.88 -17.66
C ASP A 202 13.60 -2.05 -16.28
N VAL A 203 13.73 -1.04 -15.44
CA VAL A 203 12.93 -0.94 -14.22
C VAL A 203 11.53 -0.64 -14.69
N GLU A 204 10.63 -1.61 -14.57
CA GLU A 204 9.23 -1.46 -14.93
C GLU A 204 8.61 -0.33 -14.07
N THR A 205 8.57 0.87 -14.64
CA THR A 205 8.10 2.08 -13.97
C THR A 205 6.58 2.06 -13.97
N LEU A 206 6.04 1.66 -12.84
CA LEU A 206 4.65 1.87 -12.51
C LEU A 206 4.26 3.35 -12.71
N PRO A 207 3.10 3.68 -13.31
CA PRO A 207 2.54 5.02 -13.14
C PRO A 207 2.40 5.30 -11.65
N GLN A 208 3.20 6.25 -11.17
CA GLN A 208 3.19 6.68 -9.79
C GLN A 208 2.06 7.68 -9.59
N PRO A 209 1.45 7.74 -8.39
CA PRO A 209 0.56 8.85 -8.04
C PRO A 209 1.33 10.17 -8.12
N GLU A 210 0.62 11.27 -8.36
CA GLU A 210 1.23 12.59 -8.43
C GLU A 210 1.82 13.01 -7.08
N ALA A 211 1.23 12.54 -5.99
CA ALA A 211 1.66 12.83 -4.64
C ALA A 211 1.26 11.71 -3.67
N VAL A 212 2.06 11.50 -2.62
CA VAL A 212 1.75 10.59 -1.53
C VAL A 212 1.98 11.33 -0.22
N ALA A 213 0.99 11.28 0.67
CA ALA A 213 1.06 11.89 1.99
C ALA A 213 1.01 10.82 3.07
N VAL A 214 1.79 11.03 4.13
CA VAL A 214 1.65 10.32 5.39
C VAL A 214 0.86 11.22 6.34
N ALA A 215 -0.43 10.95 6.48
CA ALA A 215 -1.35 11.76 7.27
C ALA A 215 -1.67 11.06 8.60
N GLY A 216 -1.40 11.72 9.72
CA GLY A 216 -1.52 11.16 11.06
C GLY A 216 -1.37 12.17 12.19
N ASP A 217 -1.28 11.66 13.41
CA ASP A 217 -1.26 12.44 14.66
C ASP A 217 0.00 13.32 14.84
N PHE A 218 1.01 13.12 14.00
CA PHE A 218 2.29 13.81 14.06
C PHE A 218 2.46 14.91 12.99
N ASN A 219 1.48 15.17 12.10
CA ASN A 219 1.70 16.15 11.03
C ASN A 219 1.98 17.56 11.56
N THR A 220 1.36 17.96 12.67
CA THR A 220 1.68 19.24 13.33
C THR A 220 3.10 19.29 13.89
N ILE A 221 3.67 18.15 14.29
CA ILE A 221 5.08 18.04 14.69
C ILE A 221 5.99 18.24 13.47
N LEU A 222 5.56 17.77 12.28
CA LEU A 222 6.26 18.03 11.01
C LEU A 222 6.11 19.47 10.50
N GLY A 223 5.33 20.30 11.18
CA GLY A 223 5.07 21.70 10.80
C GLY A 223 3.77 21.94 10.05
N ALA A 224 2.95 20.91 9.81
CA ALA A 224 1.66 21.10 9.15
C ALA A 224 0.70 21.92 10.04
N PRO A 225 -0.23 22.70 9.45
CA PRO A 225 -1.22 23.46 10.21
C PRO A 225 -2.15 22.62 11.09
N GLU A 226 -2.41 21.36 10.70
CA GLU A 226 -3.27 20.43 11.44
C GLU A 226 -2.85 18.97 11.20
N ASN A 227 -3.30 18.08 12.08
CA ASN A 227 -3.13 16.63 11.92
C ASN A 227 -4.12 16.07 10.91
N TRP A 228 -3.81 14.90 10.32
CA TRP A 228 -4.70 14.19 9.39
C TRP A 228 -5.04 14.96 8.11
N ALA A 229 -4.13 15.81 7.65
CA ALA A 229 -4.34 16.68 6.50
C ALA A 229 -3.36 16.36 5.36
N PRO A 230 -3.72 15.45 4.44
CA PRO A 230 -2.85 14.98 3.36
C PRO A 230 -2.63 16.02 2.26
N GLN A 231 -3.33 17.15 2.30
CA GLN A 231 -3.18 18.24 1.33
C GLN A 231 -1.93 19.10 1.56
N TYR A 232 -1.36 19.08 2.76
CA TYR A 232 -0.24 19.94 3.13
C TYR A 232 1.11 19.34 2.70
N ASP A 233 2.05 20.21 2.34
CA ASP A 233 3.37 19.83 1.82
C ASP A 233 4.21 19.12 2.89
N GLU A 234 4.03 19.48 4.17
CA GLU A 234 4.75 18.90 5.30
C GLU A 234 4.43 17.41 5.49
N ALA A 235 3.21 16.98 5.13
CA ALA A 235 2.78 15.59 5.17
C ALA A 235 3.24 14.78 3.94
N GLN A 236 3.73 15.41 2.88
CA GLN A 236 4.12 14.72 1.65
C GLN A 236 5.39 13.88 1.85
N MET A 237 5.38 12.71 1.23
CA MET A 237 6.51 11.81 1.08
C MET A 237 7.28 12.16 -0.20
N GLU A 238 8.57 11.83 -0.22
CA GLU A 238 9.43 11.97 -1.39
C GLU A 238 9.50 10.65 -2.15
N PHE A 239 9.41 10.70 -3.48
CA PHE A 239 9.54 9.51 -4.31
C PHE A 239 11.00 9.21 -4.61
N ASP A 240 11.44 8.01 -4.25
CA ASP A 240 12.74 7.47 -4.63
C ASP A 240 12.57 6.62 -5.90
N PHE A 241 13.07 7.14 -7.03
CA PHE A 241 12.96 6.49 -8.33
C PHE A 241 13.77 5.19 -8.42
N LEU A 242 14.88 5.06 -7.70
CA LEU A 242 15.72 3.86 -7.75
C LEU A 242 15.06 2.69 -7.00
N ASP A 243 14.51 2.99 -5.82
CA ASP A 243 13.85 1.97 -4.99
C ASP A 243 12.37 1.76 -5.36
N GLN A 244 11.78 2.65 -6.19
CA GLN A 244 10.33 2.70 -6.46
C GLN A 244 9.49 2.80 -5.17
N LEU A 245 9.99 3.57 -4.19
CA LEU A 245 9.38 3.76 -2.87
C LEU A 245 9.13 5.23 -2.57
N TRP A 246 8.00 5.53 -1.95
CA TRP A 246 7.75 6.81 -1.30
C TRP A 246 8.29 6.78 0.12
N LYS A 247 9.06 7.79 0.51
CA LYS A 247 9.76 7.84 1.80
C LYS A 247 9.47 9.15 2.52
N LYS A 248 9.26 9.09 3.84
CA LYS A 248 9.25 10.26 4.71
C LYS A 248 10.09 9.96 5.93
N THR A 249 11.12 10.78 6.15
CA THR A 249 11.94 10.74 7.35
C THR A 249 11.58 11.93 8.24
N ALA A 250 11.41 11.67 9.53
CA ALA A 250 11.03 12.68 10.51
C ALA A 250 11.67 12.40 11.87
N GLU A 251 11.92 13.45 12.64
CA GLU A 251 12.24 13.37 14.07
C GLU A 251 10.94 13.41 14.86
N LEU A 252 10.60 12.31 15.53
CA LEU A 252 9.41 12.21 16.37
C LEU A 252 9.80 12.01 17.83
N PRO A 253 9.14 12.68 18.79
CA PRO A 253 9.24 12.34 20.20
C PRO A 253 8.81 10.89 20.48
N ALA A 254 9.20 10.38 21.65
CA ALA A 254 8.68 9.10 22.13
C ALA A 254 7.17 9.19 22.31
N GLY A 255 6.43 8.20 21.81
CA GLY A 255 4.97 8.23 21.86
C GLY A 255 4.31 7.14 21.02
N HIS A 256 2.99 7.15 21.08
CA HIS A 256 2.13 6.34 20.23
C HIS A 256 1.43 7.25 19.24
N TYR A 257 1.56 6.93 17.96
CA TYR A 257 0.99 7.69 16.86
C TYR A 257 0.16 6.78 15.97
N THR A 258 -0.86 7.35 15.33
CA THR A 258 -1.60 6.67 14.27
C THR A 258 -1.57 7.47 12.98
N PHE A 259 -1.54 6.77 11.84
CA PHE A 259 -1.49 7.41 10.52
C PHE A 259 -2.09 6.54 9.41
N LYS A 260 -2.27 7.14 8.23
CA LYS A 260 -2.59 6.47 6.97
C LYS A 260 -1.76 7.05 5.83
N ILE A 261 -1.66 6.31 4.74
CA ILE A 261 -1.11 6.79 3.48
C ILE A 261 -2.26 7.28 2.60
N ALA A 262 -2.18 8.51 2.11
CA ALA A 262 -3.18 9.14 1.26
C ALA A 262 -2.56 9.50 -0.09
N LEU A 263 -3.26 9.22 -1.19
CA LEU A 263 -2.75 9.51 -2.53
C LEU A 263 -3.32 10.82 -3.08
N ASN A 264 -2.53 11.48 -3.92
CA ASN A 264 -2.91 12.67 -4.69
C ASN A 264 -3.49 13.78 -3.80
N ARG A 265 -2.85 14.02 -2.64
CA ARG A 265 -3.21 15.09 -1.69
C ARG A 265 -4.68 15.05 -1.22
N SER A 266 -5.30 13.87 -1.22
CA SER A 266 -6.70 13.70 -0.86
C SER A 266 -6.96 12.36 -0.19
N TRP A 267 -8.14 12.20 0.39
CA TRP A 267 -8.58 10.95 1.01
C TRP A 267 -9.31 10.00 0.05
N SER A 268 -9.42 10.34 -1.24
CA SER A 268 -10.17 9.53 -2.21
C SER A 268 -9.61 8.11 -2.36
N GLU A 269 -8.28 7.99 -2.27
CA GLU A 269 -7.59 6.71 -2.23
C GLU A 269 -6.60 6.75 -1.08
N ASN A 270 -6.81 5.86 -0.11
CA ASN A 270 -6.01 5.79 1.10
C ASN A 270 -5.76 4.35 1.53
N TYR A 271 -4.62 4.13 2.19
CA TYR A 271 -4.17 2.84 2.64
C TYR A 271 -3.80 2.91 4.12
N GLY A 272 -4.43 2.02 4.89
CA GLY A 272 -4.26 1.90 6.33
C GLY A 272 -3.34 0.77 6.75
N ALA A 273 -3.57 0.20 7.94
CA ALA A 273 -2.90 -0.99 8.44
C ALA A 273 -2.87 -2.10 7.36
N PHE A 274 -1.71 -2.72 7.22
CA PHE A 274 -1.46 -3.80 6.25
C PHE A 274 -1.69 -3.41 4.77
N GLY A 275 -1.70 -2.12 4.43
CA GLY A 275 -1.88 -1.67 3.06
C GLY A 275 -3.31 -1.84 2.54
N THR A 276 -4.29 -1.93 3.44
CA THR A 276 -5.70 -2.14 3.09
C THR A 276 -6.31 -0.84 2.60
N PHE A 277 -6.96 -0.86 1.43
CA PHE A 277 -7.72 0.28 0.90
C PHE A 277 -8.82 0.67 1.89
N ASP A 278 -8.83 1.93 2.28
CA ASP A 278 -9.71 2.48 3.31
C ASP A 278 -9.72 1.69 4.62
N GLY A 279 -8.60 1.02 4.92
CA GLY A 279 -8.46 0.14 6.07
C GLY A 279 -8.34 0.87 7.41
N PRO A 280 -8.14 0.13 8.51
CA PRO A 280 -7.87 0.70 9.84
C PRO A 280 -6.62 1.59 9.84
N ASN A 281 -6.45 2.46 10.84
CA ASN A 281 -5.23 3.27 10.95
C ASN A 281 -4.00 2.39 11.23
N HIS A 282 -2.84 2.80 10.73
CA HIS A 282 -1.56 2.18 11.07
C HIS A 282 -1.09 2.70 12.43
N GLU A 283 -0.69 1.79 13.32
CA GLU A 283 -0.16 2.14 14.64
C GLU A 283 1.37 2.26 14.59
N LEU A 284 1.92 3.23 15.33
CA LEU A 284 3.35 3.46 15.45
C LEU A 284 3.70 3.68 16.92
N TYR A 285 4.42 2.73 17.49
CA TYR A 285 5.03 2.82 18.82
C TYR A 285 6.48 3.25 18.63
N HIS A 286 6.78 4.49 18.99
CA HIS A 286 8.09 5.08 18.76
C HIS A 286 8.77 5.44 20.08
N ASP A 287 10.02 5.02 20.24
CA ASP A 287 10.84 5.32 21.43
C ASP A 287 11.48 6.72 21.39
N GLY A 288 11.24 7.46 20.30
CA GLY A 288 11.79 8.79 20.05
C GLY A 288 13.01 8.76 19.11
N GLY A 289 13.22 9.88 18.40
CA GLY A 289 14.30 10.06 17.43
C GLY A 289 13.83 9.96 15.99
N THR A 290 14.78 9.69 15.07
CA THR A 290 14.49 9.58 13.64
C THR A 290 13.64 8.34 13.33
N VAL A 291 12.58 8.51 12.55
CA VAL A 291 11.80 7.43 11.95
C VAL A 291 11.71 7.63 10.44
N THR A 292 11.80 6.54 9.68
CA THR A 292 11.58 6.54 8.23
C THR A 292 10.39 5.65 7.87
N ILE A 293 9.31 6.30 7.42
CA ILE A 293 8.12 5.63 6.90
C ILE A 293 8.29 5.45 5.39
N ARG A 294 8.02 4.25 4.89
CA ARG A 294 8.11 3.89 3.49
C ARG A 294 6.81 3.29 2.98
N TYR A 295 6.41 3.68 1.78
CA TYR A 295 5.24 3.15 1.08
C TYR A 295 5.63 2.66 -0.30
N ASN A 296 5.25 1.42 -0.63
CA ASN A 296 5.40 0.85 -1.96
C ASN A 296 4.05 0.87 -2.68
N HIS A 297 3.92 1.69 -3.74
CA HIS A 297 2.66 1.82 -4.46
C HIS A 297 2.22 0.53 -5.18
N SER A 298 3.18 -0.28 -5.65
CA SER A 298 2.89 -1.52 -6.37
C SER A 298 2.19 -2.57 -5.50
N THR A 299 2.69 -2.73 -4.27
CA THR A 299 2.22 -3.74 -3.32
C THR A 299 1.25 -3.17 -2.29
N ARG A 300 1.16 -1.84 -2.19
CA ARG A 300 0.50 -1.08 -1.13
C ARG A 300 1.10 -1.29 0.26
N ASP A 301 2.31 -1.86 0.32
CA ASP A 301 2.97 -2.19 1.58
C ASP A 301 3.49 -0.94 2.27
N ILE A 302 3.40 -0.93 3.60
CA ILE A 302 3.83 0.16 4.48
C ILE A 302 4.85 -0.42 5.45
N THR A 303 6.06 0.15 5.45
CA THR A 303 7.16 -0.29 6.33
C THR A 303 7.76 0.89 7.07
N ILE A 304 8.24 0.63 8.29
CA ILE A 304 8.77 1.64 9.19
C ILE A 304 10.12 1.15 9.71
N ASN A 305 11.14 1.99 9.62
CA ASN A 305 12.52 1.73 10.06
C ASN A 305 13.11 2.90 10.83
#